data_AF-A0A7L5Y7U6-F1
#
_entry.id   AF-A0A7L5Y7U6-F1
#
_cell.length_a   1.000
_cell.length_b   1.000
_cell.length_c   1.000
_cell.angle_alpha   90.00
_cell.angle_beta   90.00
_cell.angle_gamma   90.00
#
_symmetry.space_group_name_H-M   'P 1'
#
loop_
_entity.id
_entity.type
_entity.pdbx_description
1 polymer ?
#
loop_
_entity_poly.entity_id
_entity_poly.type
_entity_poly.pdbx_seq_one_letter_code
_entity_poly.pdbx_strand_id
1 'polypeptide(L)'
;MRLNNGRTPSESLSCTPPAPPHFTVAYWCVLVAALLPIVCAGLAKWGMFRVSRREGGYDNHDPRAWMARQSGWRARANAAQANSFEALPFFIGAVVIAHQLGAGQTSLDLLALLFVFLRLLYIMMYVADLATLRSVMWSLAFAVNIGILFVGYR
;
A
#
# COMPACT_ATOMS: atom_id res chain seq x y z
N MET A 1 -49.44 -19.79 -49.19
CA MET A 1 -48.45 -20.84 -48.91
C MET A 1 -47.20 -20.14 -48.39
N ARG A 2 -46.91 -20.27 -47.08
CA ARG A 2 -45.61 -20.20 -46.35
C ARG A 2 -44.58 -19.12 -46.76
N LEU A 3 -43.86 -18.40 -45.90
CA LEU A 3 -43.66 -18.30 -44.45
C LEU A 3 -42.85 -16.99 -44.20
N ASN A 4 -43.12 -16.34 -43.06
CA ASN A 4 -42.17 -15.68 -42.15
C ASN A 4 -40.70 -15.50 -42.62
N ASN A 5 -40.17 -14.28 -42.54
CA ASN A 5 -38.97 -14.08 -41.73
C ASN A 5 -38.77 -12.61 -41.33
N GLY A 6 -39.19 -12.30 -40.11
CA GLY A 6 -38.71 -11.12 -39.39
C GLY A 6 -37.18 -11.17 -39.22
N ARG A 7 -36.49 -10.16 -39.73
CA ARG A 7 -35.16 -9.78 -39.26
C ARG A 7 -35.20 -8.30 -38.95
N THR A 8 -35.38 -7.98 -37.68
CA THR A 8 -34.70 -6.83 -37.08
C THR A 8 -33.29 -7.31 -36.74
N PRO A 9 -32.21 -6.73 -37.29
CA PRO A 9 -30.89 -6.89 -36.72
C PRO A 9 -30.49 -5.57 -36.08
N SER A 10 -31.12 -5.23 -34.95
CA SER A 10 -30.55 -4.34 -33.93
C SER A 10 -29.42 -5.02 -33.13
N GLU A 11 -28.93 -6.16 -33.62
CA GLU A 11 -27.86 -6.98 -33.03
C GLU A 11 -26.56 -6.86 -33.83
N SER A 12 -26.17 -5.65 -34.25
CA SER A 12 -24.74 -5.38 -34.29
C SER A 12 -24.28 -5.43 -32.83
N LEU A 13 -23.90 -6.62 -32.36
CA LEU A 13 -23.07 -6.76 -31.17
C LEU A 13 -21.88 -5.84 -31.42
N SER A 14 -21.95 -4.65 -30.84
CA SER A 14 -20.80 -3.82 -30.55
C SER A 14 -19.96 -4.64 -29.60
N CYS A 15 -19.17 -5.56 -30.16
CA CYS A 15 -18.01 -6.13 -29.51
C CYS A 15 -17.00 -4.99 -29.46
N THR A 16 -17.32 -3.93 -28.71
CA THR A 16 -16.31 -3.04 -28.19
C THR A 16 -15.43 -3.96 -27.36
N PRO A 17 -14.16 -4.16 -27.75
CA PRO A 17 -13.24 -4.88 -26.90
C PRO A 17 -13.30 -4.23 -25.51
N PRO A 18 -13.31 -5.01 -24.42
CA PRO A 18 -13.25 -4.42 -23.09
C PRO A 18 -12.08 -3.44 -23.10
N ALA A 19 -12.35 -2.22 -22.61
CA ALA A 19 -11.32 -1.19 -22.54
C ALA A 19 -10.07 -1.81 -21.89
N PRO A 20 -8.86 -1.53 -22.40
CA PRO A 20 -7.65 -2.12 -21.87
C PRO A 20 -7.62 -1.90 -20.35
N PRO A 21 -7.30 -2.93 -19.56
CA PRO A 21 -7.26 -2.80 -18.11
C PRO A 21 -6.27 -1.70 -17.75
N HIS A 22 -6.80 -0.60 -17.23
CA HIS A 22 -5.99 0.55 -16.80
C HIS A 22 -5.65 0.39 -15.32
N PHE A 23 -4.41 0.68 -14.97
CA PHE A 23 -4.01 0.74 -13.57
C PHE A 23 -4.72 1.92 -12.90
N THR A 24 -5.62 1.61 -11.97
CA THR A 24 -6.31 2.61 -11.15
C THR A 24 -5.33 3.27 -10.18
N VAL A 25 -5.68 4.46 -9.69
CA VAL A 25 -4.86 5.17 -8.70
C VAL A 25 -4.73 4.32 -7.43
N ALA A 26 -5.78 3.62 -7.02
CA ALA A 26 -5.74 2.67 -5.91
C ALA A 26 -4.70 1.54 -6.10
N TYR A 27 -4.50 1.01 -7.31
CA TYR A 27 -3.41 0.04 -7.55
C TYR A 27 -2.01 0.68 -7.49
N TRP A 28 -1.86 1.92 -7.94
CA TRP A 28 -0.62 2.68 -7.72
C TRP A 28 -0.36 2.92 -6.22
N CYS A 29 -1.40 3.19 -5.43
CA CYS A 29 -1.29 3.30 -3.97
C CYS A 29 -0.83 1.99 -3.32
N VAL A 30 -1.29 0.84 -3.82
CA VAL A 30 -0.80 -0.48 -3.38
C VAL A 30 0.69 -0.63 -3.68
N LEU A 31 1.15 -0.24 -4.87
CA LEU A 31 2.57 -0.27 -5.20
C LEU A 31 3.39 0.64 -4.27
N VAL A 32 2.94 1.87 -4.04
CA VAL A 32 3.62 2.80 -3.13
C VAL A 32 3.65 2.25 -1.69
N ALA A 33 2.54 1.69 -1.22
CA ALA A 33 2.45 1.01 0.08
C ALA A 33 3.42 -0.17 0.20
N ALA A 34 3.68 -0.89 -0.91
CA ALA A 34 4.65 -1.98 -0.95
C ALA A 34 6.11 -1.50 -0.97
N LEU A 35 6.39 -0.32 -1.51
CA LEU A 35 7.72 0.28 -1.52
C LEU A 35 8.08 0.99 -0.21
N LEU A 36 7.10 1.48 0.53
CA LEU A 36 7.27 2.18 1.81
C LEU A 36 8.17 1.43 2.82
N PRO A 37 7.98 0.13 3.10
CA PRO A 37 8.88 -0.64 3.98
C PRO A 37 10.33 -0.68 3.48
N ILE A 38 10.53 -0.72 2.16
CA ILE A 38 11.87 -0.74 1.54
C ILE A 38 12.56 0.60 1.75
N VAL A 39 11.83 1.71 1.61
CA VAL A 39 12.34 3.04 1.91
C VAL A 39 12.76 3.16 3.38
N CYS A 40 11.96 2.65 4.33
CA CYS A 40 12.32 2.61 5.74
C CYS A 40 13.61 1.80 6.00
N ALA A 41 13.77 0.64 5.35
CA ALA A 41 15.01 -0.15 5.42
C ALA A 41 16.20 0.62 4.84
N GLY A 42 16.00 1.35 3.74
CA GLY A 42 17.00 2.24 3.15
C GLY A 42 17.43 3.34 4.12
N LEU A 43 16.48 4.01 4.77
CA LEU A 43 16.74 5.03 5.79
C LEU A 43 17.52 4.46 6.98
N ALA A 44 17.15 3.28 7.50
CA ALA A 44 17.87 2.64 8.60
C ALA A 44 19.33 2.31 8.26
N LYS A 45 19.59 1.95 7.00
CA LYS A 45 20.92 1.58 6.49
C LYS A 45 21.72 2.78 5.97
N TRP A 46 21.10 3.96 5.85
CA TRP A 46 21.74 5.13 5.30
C TRP A 46 22.97 5.54 6.13
N GLY A 47 24.08 5.79 5.43
CA GLY A 47 25.39 6.09 6.02
C GLY A 47 26.19 4.88 6.52
N MET A 48 25.57 3.70 6.73
CA MET A 48 26.26 2.52 7.28
C MET A 48 27.02 1.69 6.23
N PHE A 49 26.75 1.93 4.94
CA PHE A 49 27.51 1.34 3.83
C PHE A 49 28.95 1.89 3.71
N ARG A 50 29.23 3.07 4.29
CA ARG A 50 30.56 3.71 4.26
C ARG A 50 31.41 3.40 5.50
N VAL A 51 30.81 2.78 6.52
CA VAL A 51 31.47 2.43 7.78
C VAL A 51 32.04 1.01 7.67
N SER A 52 33.24 0.78 8.20
CA SER A 52 33.84 -0.56 8.21
C SER A 52 33.01 -1.52 9.05
N ARG A 53 32.88 -2.79 8.65
CA ARG A 53 32.16 -3.81 9.42
C ARG A 53 32.69 -3.96 10.85
N ARG A 54 34.00 -3.75 11.06
CA ARG A 54 34.65 -3.78 12.39
C ARG A 54 34.17 -2.66 13.33
N GLU A 55 33.68 -1.56 12.78
CA GLU A 55 33.18 -0.38 13.51
C GLU A 55 31.65 -0.37 13.62
N GLY A 56 30.98 -1.47 13.25
CA GLY A 56 29.52 -1.58 13.25
C GLY A 56 28.85 -1.23 11.91
N GLY A 57 29.62 -1.06 10.83
CA GLY A 57 29.14 -0.86 9.46
C GLY A 57 28.20 -1.98 8.97
N TYR A 58 27.42 -1.69 7.93
CA TYR A 58 26.42 -2.63 7.41
C TYR A 58 27.03 -3.96 6.99
N ASP A 59 26.52 -5.05 7.58
CA ASP A 59 26.89 -6.41 7.20
C ASP A 59 25.85 -6.99 6.25
N ASN A 60 26.31 -7.41 5.07
CA ASN A 60 25.46 -8.00 4.04
C ASN A 60 25.39 -9.53 4.14
N HIS A 61 26.24 -10.17 4.97
CA HIS A 61 26.16 -11.61 5.23
C HIS A 61 25.02 -11.95 6.18
N ASP A 62 24.75 -11.10 7.18
CA ASP A 62 23.61 -11.24 8.07
C ASP A 62 22.88 -9.90 8.29
N PRO A 63 22.09 -9.45 7.30
CA PRO A 63 21.44 -8.15 7.35
C PRO A 63 20.35 -8.07 8.42
N ARG A 64 19.72 -9.20 8.78
CA ARG A 64 18.67 -9.23 9.81
C ARG A 64 19.27 -9.12 11.21
N ALA A 65 20.31 -9.89 11.52
CA ALA A 65 20.98 -9.76 12.81
C ALA A 65 21.67 -8.39 12.95
N TRP A 66 22.22 -7.83 11.87
CA TRP A 66 22.77 -6.48 11.91
C TRP A 66 21.68 -5.43 12.24
N MET A 67 20.50 -5.51 11.61
CA MET A 67 19.39 -4.59 11.91
C MET A 67 18.88 -4.72 13.35
N ALA A 68 18.85 -5.95 13.90
CA ALA A 68 18.43 -6.20 15.28
C ALA A 68 19.38 -5.59 16.34
N ARG A 69 20.65 -5.36 15.99
CA ARG A 69 21.67 -4.77 16.87
C ARG A 69 21.70 -3.23 16.85
N GLN A 70 20.92 -2.59 15.99
CA GLN A 70 20.91 -1.14 15.87
C GLN A 70 20.16 -0.50 17.04
N SER A 71 20.59 0.71 17.43
CA SER A 71 19.96 1.51 18.50
C SER A 71 19.55 2.90 17.99
N GLY A 72 18.81 3.64 18.82
CA GLY A 72 18.39 5.02 18.51
C GLY A 72 17.50 5.11 17.27
N TRP A 73 17.74 6.13 16.44
CA TRP A 73 16.89 6.41 15.27
C TRP A 73 16.88 5.29 14.22
N ARG A 74 17.96 4.49 14.11
CA ARG A 74 18.03 3.35 13.19
C ARG A 74 17.15 2.19 13.65
N ALA A 75 17.12 1.92 14.96
CA ALA A 75 16.18 0.95 15.54
C ALA A 75 14.72 1.38 15.29
N ARG A 76 14.45 2.69 15.44
CA ARG A 76 13.13 3.26 15.15
C ARG A 76 12.73 3.09 13.67
N ALA A 77 13.64 3.35 12.73
CA ALA A 77 13.39 3.13 11.30
C ALA A 77 13.13 1.64 10.97
N ASN A 78 13.87 0.71 11.59
CA ASN A 78 13.65 -0.72 11.44
C ASN A 78 12.27 -1.15 12.00
N ALA A 79 11.88 -0.62 13.14
CA ALA A 79 10.56 -0.90 13.72
C ALA A 79 9.41 -0.31 12.88
N ALA A 80 9.60 0.87 12.27
CA ALA A 80 8.67 1.43 11.30
C ALA A 80 8.53 0.56 10.03
N GLN A 81 9.63 -0.04 9.57
CA GLN A 81 9.64 -1.01 8.46
C GLN A 81 8.82 -2.26 8.82
N ALA A 82 9.05 -2.86 9.98
CA ALA A 82 8.29 -4.03 10.44
C ALA A 82 6.78 -3.74 10.51
N ASN A 83 6.39 -2.64 11.15
CA ASN A 83 4.97 -2.25 11.24
C ASN A 83 4.33 -2.00 9.86
N SER A 84 5.10 -1.48 8.90
CA SER A 84 4.58 -1.24 7.55
C SER A 84 4.36 -2.54 6.79
N PHE A 85 5.16 -3.58 7.02
CA PHE A 85 4.89 -4.91 6.48
C PHE A 85 3.67 -5.58 7.10
N GLU A 86 3.37 -5.32 8.39
CA GLU A 86 2.18 -5.87 9.05
C GLU A 86 0.88 -5.26 8.52
N ALA A 87 0.88 -3.96 8.20
CA ALA A 87 -0.31 -3.25 7.70
C ALA A 87 -0.62 -3.58 6.23
N LEU A 88 0.38 -3.99 5.46
CA LEU A 88 0.32 -4.12 4.01
C LEU A 88 -0.64 -5.23 3.52
N PRO A 89 -0.63 -6.46 4.06
CA PRO A 89 -1.57 -7.50 3.63
C PRO A 89 -3.02 -7.09 3.76
N PHE A 90 -3.38 -6.41 4.86
CA PHE A 90 -4.75 -5.97 5.07
C PHE A 90 -5.15 -4.88 4.06
N PHE A 91 -4.26 -3.91 3.79
CA PHE A 91 -4.51 -2.88 2.79
C PHE A 91 -4.69 -3.44 1.38
N ILE A 92 -3.82 -4.37 0.97
CA ILE A 92 -3.94 -5.04 -0.33
C ILE A 92 -5.28 -5.78 -0.41
N GLY A 93 -5.62 -6.56 0.62
CA GLY A 93 -6.89 -7.29 0.67
C GLY A 93 -8.09 -6.36 0.57
N ALA A 94 -8.12 -5.27 1.33
CA ALA A 94 -9.21 -4.30 1.30
C ALA A 94 -9.39 -3.65 -0.08
N VAL A 95 -8.30 -3.20 -0.73
CA VAL A 95 -8.36 -2.59 -2.07
C VAL A 95 -8.84 -3.58 -3.13
N VAL A 96 -8.37 -4.84 -3.06
CA VAL A 96 -8.78 -5.89 -4.01
C VAL A 96 -10.25 -6.24 -3.83
N ILE A 97 -10.71 -6.42 -2.58
CA ILE A 97 -12.12 -6.69 -2.28
C ILE A 97 -13.01 -5.54 -2.75
N ALA A 98 -12.62 -4.29 -2.48
CA ALA A 98 -13.37 -3.12 -2.92
C ALA A 98 -13.50 -3.03 -4.45
N HIS A 99 -12.41 -3.31 -5.20
CA HIS A 99 -12.48 -3.41 -6.66
C HIS A 99 -13.39 -4.55 -7.11
N GLN A 100 -13.30 -5.71 -6.47
CA GLN A 100 -14.09 -6.89 -6.84
C GLN A 100 -15.60 -6.67 -6.63
N LEU A 101 -15.98 -5.86 -5.64
CA LEU A 101 -17.35 -5.45 -5.37
C LEU A 101 -17.85 -4.31 -6.29
N GLY A 102 -17.02 -3.81 -7.20
CA GLY A 102 -17.39 -2.70 -8.08
C GLY A 102 -17.61 -1.39 -7.31
N ALA A 103 -16.82 -1.14 -6.26
CA ALA A 103 -16.90 0.11 -5.51
C ALA A 103 -16.67 1.32 -6.42
N GLY A 104 -17.24 2.47 -6.04
CA GLY A 104 -17.06 3.71 -6.80
C GLY A 104 -15.57 4.07 -6.90
N GLN A 105 -15.05 4.10 -8.13
CA GLN A 105 -13.62 4.30 -8.43
C GLN A 105 -13.03 5.52 -7.69
N THR A 106 -13.72 6.66 -7.76
CA THR A 106 -13.27 7.90 -7.09
C THR A 106 -13.16 7.76 -5.58
N SER A 107 -14.13 7.11 -4.92
CA SER A 107 -14.11 6.92 -3.47
C SER A 107 -12.98 6.00 -3.04
N LEU A 108 -12.76 4.92 -3.79
CA LEU A 108 -11.68 3.98 -3.55
C LEU A 108 -10.30 4.64 -3.73
N ASP A 109 -10.12 5.43 -4.79
CA ASP A 109 -8.87 6.15 -5.07
C ASP A 109 -8.56 7.17 -3.97
N LEU A 110 -9.55 7.96 -3.52
CA LEU A 110 -9.38 8.92 -2.43
C LEU A 110 -9.00 8.26 -1.11
N LEU A 111 -9.67 7.16 -0.74
CA LEU A 111 -9.36 6.42 0.49
C LEU A 111 -7.97 5.78 0.41
N ALA A 112 -7.59 5.23 -0.75
CA ALA A 112 -6.28 4.64 -0.96
C ALA A 112 -5.15 5.69 -0.86
N LEU A 113 -5.35 6.88 -1.45
CA LEU A 113 -4.42 8.01 -1.33
C LEU A 113 -4.30 8.48 0.14
N LEU A 114 -5.42 8.61 0.83
CA LEU A 114 -5.45 9.00 2.24
C LEU A 114 -4.70 7.99 3.11
N PHE A 115 -4.87 6.69 2.86
CA PHE A 115 -4.12 5.65 3.56
C PHE A 115 -2.61 5.81 3.37
N VAL A 116 -2.14 5.95 2.13
CA VAL A 116 -0.71 6.13 1.82
C VAL A 116 -0.15 7.38 2.51
N PHE A 117 -0.91 8.49 2.48
CA PHE A 117 -0.53 9.73 3.15
C PHE A 117 -0.39 9.55 4.67
N LEU A 118 -1.36 8.90 5.32
CA LEU A 118 -1.30 8.61 6.76
C LEU A 118 -0.12 7.69 7.11
N ARG A 119 0.23 6.73 6.24
CA ARG A 119 1.42 5.88 6.43
C ARG A 119 2.72 6.66 6.34
N LEU A 120 2.83 7.62 5.41
CA LEU A 120 3.98 8.52 5.33
C LEU A 120 4.11 9.37 6.60
N LEU A 121 3.01 9.98 7.07
CA LEU A 121 2.99 10.72 8.33
C LEU A 121 3.40 9.84 9.51
N TYR A 122 2.85 8.63 9.61
CA TYR A 122 3.18 7.65 10.65
C TYR A 122 4.69 7.36 10.70
N ILE A 123 5.32 7.10 9.54
CA ILE A 123 6.77 6.83 9.46
C ILE A 123 7.57 8.05 9.91
N MET A 124 7.20 9.26 9.48
CA MET A 124 7.86 10.50 9.93
C MET A 124 7.77 10.68 11.45
N MET A 125 6.59 10.46 12.04
CA MET A 125 6.40 10.51 13.49
C MET A 125 7.22 9.44 14.23
N TYR A 126 7.40 8.27 13.62
CA TYR A 126 8.21 7.18 14.16
C TYR A 126 9.69 7.58 14.24
N VAL A 127 10.22 8.19 13.18
CA VAL A 127 11.62 8.65 13.14
C VAL A 127 11.86 9.80 14.13
N ALA A 128 10.89 10.71 14.25
CA ALA A 128 10.88 11.85 15.19
C ALA A 128 10.57 11.48 16.66
N ASP A 129 10.33 10.20 16.97
CA ASP A 129 10.09 9.70 18.34
C ASP A 129 8.83 10.27 19.03
N LEU A 130 7.82 10.66 18.24
CA LEU A 130 6.56 11.24 18.72
C LEU A 130 5.52 10.14 18.98
N ALA A 131 5.62 9.48 20.13
CA ALA A 131 4.84 8.28 20.45
C ALA A 131 3.31 8.45 20.38
N THR A 132 2.78 9.58 20.89
CA THR A 132 1.31 9.82 20.91
C THR A 132 0.77 10.03 19.50
N LEU A 133 1.42 10.87 18.68
CA LEU A 133 1.01 11.12 17.30
C LEU A 133 1.13 9.86 16.43
N ARG A 134 2.14 9.02 16.69
CA ARG A 134 2.29 7.72 16.05
C ARG A 134 1.05 6.84 16.23
N SER A 135 0.53 6.74 17.46
CA SER A 135 -0.68 5.96 17.74
C SER A 135 -1.91 6.55 17.06
N VAL A 136 -2.06 7.88 17.06
CA VAL A 136 -3.17 8.55 16.36
C VAL A 136 -3.12 8.27 14.86
N MET A 137 -1.96 8.45 14.21
CA MET A 137 -1.81 8.19 12.78
C MET A 137 -2.05 6.71 12.43
N TRP A 138 -1.63 5.79 13.30
CA TRP A 138 -1.91 4.36 13.13
C TRP A 138 -3.41 4.06 13.17
N SER A 139 -4.11 4.58 14.18
CA SER A 139 -5.56 4.37 14.33
C SER A 139 -6.34 4.96 13.16
N LEU A 140 -5.96 6.16 12.69
CA LEU A 140 -6.56 6.78 11.51
C LEU A 140 -6.34 5.94 10.24
N ALA A 141 -5.09 5.48 10.00
CA ALA A 141 -4.79 4.65 8.85
C ALA A 141 -5.56 3.32 8.89
N PHE A 142 -5.69 2.72 10.07
CA PHE A 142 -6.46 1.51 10.28
C PHE A 142 -7.95 1.71 10.00
N ALA A 143 -8.54 2.81 10.50
CA ALA A 143 -9.93 3.17 10.24
C ALA A 143 -10.20 3.41 8.74
N VAL A 144 -9.29 4.08 8.04
CA VAL A 144 -9.37 4.27 6.58
C VAL A 144 -9.33 2.93 5.85
N ASN A 145 -8.46 2.01 6.27
CA ASN A 145 -8.37 0.68 5.67
C ASN A 145 -9.67 -0.13 5.84
N ILE A 146 -10.29 -0.05 7.01
CA ILE A 146 -11.64 -0.60 7.23
C ILE A 146 -12.65 0.08 6.30
N GLY A 147 -12.61 1.40 6.16
CA GLY A 147 -13.48 2.12 5.23
C GLY A 147 -13.34 1.66 3.78
N ILE A 148 -12.10 1.38 3.32
CA ILE A 148 -11.83 0.82 2.00
C ILE A 148 -12.51 -0.54 1.84
N LEU A 149 -12.41 -1.42 2.83
CA LEU A 149 -13.03 -2.75 2.77
C LEU A 149 -14.55 -2.67 2.54
N PHE A 150 -15.22 -1.71 3.19
CA PHE A 150 -16.68 -1.56 3.15
C PHE A 150 -17.20 -0.61 2.07
N VAL A 151 -16.33 0.11 1.34
CA VAL A 151 -16.78 1.11 0.34
C VAL A 151 -17.54 0.48 -0.85
N GLY A 152 -17.33 -0.82 -1.09
CA GLY A 152 -18.06 -1.59 -2.11
C GLY A 152 -19.33 -2.28 -1.60
N TYR A 153 -19.63 -2.21 -0.31
CA TYR A 153 -20.83 -2.84 0.26
C TYR A 153 -22.07 -2.03 -0.11
N ARG A 154 -22.84 -2.53 -1.08
CA ARG A 154 -24.10 -1.96 -1.58
C ARG A 154 -25.13 -3.05 -1.79
#